data_AF-Q1CXK7-F1
#
_entry.id   AF-Q1CXK7-F1
#
_cell.length_a   1.000
_cell.length_b   1.000
_cell.length_c   1.000
_cell.angle_alpha   90.00
_cell.angle_beta   90.00
_cell.angle_gamma   90.00
#
_symmetry.space_group_name_H-M   'P 1'
#
loop_
_entity.id
_entity.type
_entity.pdbx_description
1 polymer ?
#
loop_
_entity_poly.entity_id
_entity_poly.type
_entity_poly.pdbx_seq_one_letter_code
_entity_poly.pdbx_strand_id
1 'polypeptide(L)'
;MRASRMRCLLLSLFVAGCGADSGKGDGPPPPRPTPTDSTITVAGSKNTLAVNEVLVLTASGRDSSGQPVVLDDVIWSSSEASVVRVERDGTVTGMGAGTATVTAASGNKSGNLTLTVRGAIHRNGSILTSETWREVDNPHIVLDDIVVAGPGTPVLTIEAGSIIRLEHGASIEIGYGGEGGTLRVQGTAEKPVTFTTNAASPAPGQWQGLYLLEGTTSSNISHAVVEYCGSNSGYGAANDACIIVSGSTVRPNFQDVTIQHSASQGITFMYEGAFGSNSRGLTVTDVATSPISMGVNQLGSLPGDSVFKTNGRNVIRSPGGQVDRSQTWVNVGVPYVMEDSVYVDGATTPTLTLSPGVTLRFGRLSYFEIGTGEGGNLRAEGTAEAPITLTADAEFPMSGHWQGLAFGEMATAASKLTQAVVEYGGAPASDGNPNANVRVIVDKGPIITQTTLRHSMGCGITRATTPNYDTFTTDFTAPSLGNVFSDNSGSAQCGP
;
A
#
# COMPACT_ATOMS: atom_id res chain seq x y z
N MET A 1 -17.05 6.56 -52.66
CA MET A 1 -17.35 7.60 -53.67
C MET A 1 -16.79 8.91 -53.10
N ARG A 2 -15.90 9.72 -53.69
CA ARG A 2 -15.31 9.98 -55.02
C ARG A 2 -13.83 10.37 -54.73
N ALA A 3 -12.77 9.79 -55.30
CA ALA A 3 -12.25 9.83 -56.67
C ALA A 3 -11.73 11.21 -57.16
N SER A 4 -10.55 11.16 -57.82
CA SER A 4 -10.09 12.01 -58.96
C SER A 4 -9.27 13.27 -58.60
N ARG A 5 -8.12 13.67 -59.22
CA ARG A 5 -7.49 13.33 -60.51
C ARG A 5 -5.97 13.60 -60.57
N MET A 6 -5.31 12.70 -61.29
CA MET A 6 -4.02 12.82 -61.98
C MET A 6 -4.18 13.64 -63.28
N ARG A 7 -3.17 14.43 -63.68
CA ARG A 7 -3.08 15.07 -65.00
C ARG A 7 -1.70 14.88 -65.62
N CYS A 8 -1.67 14.09 -66.69
CA CYS A 8 -0.66 14.08 -67.75
C CYS A 8 -0.98 15.16 -68.81
N LEU A 9 0.05 15.71 -69.47
CA LEU A 9 0.00 16.28 -70.83
C LEU A 9 1.46 16.36 -71.37
N LEU A 10 1.84 15.49 -72.32
CA LEU A 10 2.11 15.73 -73.77
C LEU A 10 3.28 16.71 -74.06
N LEU A 11 4.44 16.26 -74.58
CA LEU A 11 4.80 15.77 -75.94
C LEU A 11 5.05 16.92 -76.95
N SER A 12 6.28 17.07 -77.42
CA SER A 12 6.60 17.69 -78.72
C SER A 12 7.95 17.22 -79.27
N LEU A 13 7.87 16.65 -80.49
CA LEU A 13 8.88 16.11 -81.39
C LEU A 13 9.71 17.21 -82.07
N PHE A 14 11.00 16.97 -82.36
CA PHE A 14 11.72 17.58 -83.50
C PHE A 14 12.81 16.64 -84.06
N VAL A 15 13.16 16.89 -85.32
CA VAL A 15 13.58 15.99 -86.40
C VAL A 15 15.08 15.67 -86.44
N ALA A 16 15.40 14.56 -87.12
CA ALA A 16 16.72 13.98 -87.39
C ALA A 16 17.71 14.84 -88.19
N GLY A 17 19.00 14.64 -87.93
CA GLY A 17 20.12 14.98 -88.81
C GLY A 17 21.27 13.99 -88.60
N CYS A 18 21.64 13.23 -89.64
CA CYS A 18 22.79 12.33 -89.65
C CYS A 18 24.11 13.12 -89.73
N GLY A 19 25.10 12.67 -88.96
CA GLY A 19 26.51 13.04 -89.12
C GLY A 19 27.36 11.99 -88.43
N ALA A 20 27.98 11.11 -89.21
CA ALA A 20 28.93 10.12 -88.72
C ALA A 20 30.26 10.82 -88.42
N ASP A 21 30.85 10.54 -87.26
CA ASP A 21 32.28 10.71 -87.10
C ASP A 21 32.85 9.62 -86.19
N SER A 22 34.00 9.12 -86.64
CA SER A 22 34.63 7.87 -86.24
C SER A 22 35.46 7.99 -84.96
N GLY A 23 35.32 6.98 -84.08
CA GLY A 23 36.41 6.42 -83.29
C GLY A 23 36.95 7.24 -82.11
N LYS A 24 36.60 6.81 -80.89
CA LYS A 24 37.51 6.70 -79.74
C LYS A 24 36.85 5.78 -78.70
N GLY A 25 37.62 4.79 -78.23
CA GLY A 25 37.13 3.65 -77.47
C GLY A 25 36.53 4.00 -76.12
N ASP A 26 35.50 3.24 -75.75
CA ASP A 26 34.94 3.20 -74.40
C ASP A 26 35.98 2.63 -73.45
N GLY A 27 36.68 3.52 -72.74
CA GLY A 27 37.38 3.15 -71.52
C GLY A 27 36.35 2.74 -70.45
N PRO A 28 36.71 1.83 -69.52
CA PRO A 28 35.82 1.46 -68.42
C PRO A 28 35.39 2.72 -67.66
N PRO A 29 34.16 2.76 -67.12
CA PRO A 29 33.70 3.91 -66.33
C PRO A 29 34.74 4.23 -65.24
N PRO A 30 35.01 5.51 -64.94
CA PRO A 30 35.98 5.87 -63.92
C PRO A 30 35.63 5.10 -62.63
N PRO A 31 36.63 4.54 -61.93
CA PRO A 31 36.35 3.89 -60.65
C PRO A 31 35.60 4.87 -59.77
N ARG A 32 34.44 4.43 -59.26
CA ARG A 32 33.71 5.16 -58.21
C ARG A 32 34.75 5.61 -57.19
N PRO A 33 34.83 6.91 -56.83
CA PRO A 33 35.78 7.36 -55.83
C PRO A 33 35.55 6.53 -54.57
N THR A 34 36.50 5.67 -54.25
CA THR A 34 36.56 4.97 -52.99
C THR A 34 36.66 6.07 -51.94
N PRO A 35 35.71 6.19 -50.98
CA PRO A 35 35.80 7.21 -49.96
C PRO A 35 36.94 6.81 -49.01
N THR A 36 38.16 7.22 -49.35
CA THR A 36 39.36 6.88 -48.57
C THR A 36 39.38 7.60 -47.22
N ASP A 37 38.58 8.67 -47.06
CA ASP A 37 38.40 9.42 -45.81
C ASP A 37 36.92 9.67 -45.50
N SER A 38 36.17 8.60 -45.24
CA SER A 38 34.89 8.72 -44.56
C SER A 38 35.04 8.62 -43.05
N THR A 39 34.36 9.50 -42.30
CA THR A 39 34.20 9.41 -40.84
C THR A 39 32.83 8.81 -40.53
N ILE A 40 32.76 7.94 -39.51
CA ILE A 40 31.48 7.40 -39.01
C ILE A 40 31.19 8.07 -37.67
N THR A 41 29.98 8.61 -37.54
CA THR A 41 29.46 9.16 -36.28
C THR A 41 28.35 8.27 -35.76
N VAL A 42 28.47 7.84 -34.50
CA VAL A 42 27.41 7.11 -33.78
C VAL A 42 26.66 8.10 -32.90
N ALA A 43 25.34 8.12 -33.02
CA ALA A 43 24.47 9.00 -32.25
C ALA A 43 23.28 8.24 -31.67
N GLY A 44 22.91 8.57 -30.43
CA GLY A 44 21.66 8.18 -29.79
C GLY A 44 20.97 9.41 -29.20
N SER A 45 19.70 9.27 -28.80
CA SER A 45 18.96 10.37 -28.15
C SER A 45 19.54 10.76 -26.78
N LYS A 46 20.39 9.91 -26.19
CA LYS A 46 21.09 10.11 -24.92
C LYS A 46 22.32 9.19 -24.81
N ASN A 47 23.15 9.43 -23.79
CA ASN A 47 24.36 8.63 -23.50
C ASN A 47 24.30 7.91 -22.14
N THR A 48 23.20 8.01 -21.41
CA THR A 48 22.98 7.32 -20.14
C THR A 48 21.69 6.51 -20.22
N LEU A 49 21.77 5.24 -19.83
CA LEU A 49 20.66 4.28 -19.79
C LEU A 49 20.39 3.86 -18.35
N ALA A 50 19.14 3.59 -18.01
CA ALA A 50 18.85 2.72 -16.88
C ALA A 50 19.12 1.25 -17.29
N VAL A 51 19.37 0.39 -16.31
CA VAL A 51 19.33 -1.06 -16.53
C VAL A 51 17.96 -1.46 -17.12
N ASN A 52 17.98 -2.42 -18.05
CA ASN A 52 16.89 -2.89 -18.90
C ASN A 52 16.33 -1.87 -19.89
N GLU A 53 16.86 -0.64 -19.92
CA GLU A 53 16.44 0.36 -20.90
C GLU A 53 16.97 0.04 -22.30
N VAL A 54 16.10 0.22 -23.30
CA VAL A 54 16.42 0.03 -24.72
C VAL A 54 16.58 1.39 -25.40
N LEU A 55 17.62 1.53 -26.23
CA LEU A 55 17.89 2.73 -27.04
C LEU A 55 18.28 2.29 -28.45
N VAL A 56 17.78 2.97 -29.48
CA VAL A 56 18.22 2.76 -30.86
C VAL A 56 19.34 3.75 -31.16
N LEU A 57 20.50 3.25 -31.59
CA LEU A 57 21.59 4.07 -32.08
C LEU A 57 21.53 4.19 -33.60
N THR A 58 22.06 5.30 -34.10
CA THR A 58 22.20 5.57 -35.53
C THR A 58 23.67 5.77 -35.87
N ALA A 59 24.09 5.20 -37.01
CA ALA A 59 25.41 5.42 -37.58
C ALA A 59 25.27 6.25 -38.86
N SER A 60 26.06 7.31 -39.00
CA SER A 60 26.07 8.16 -40.19
C SER A 60 27.49 8.38 -40.71
N GLY A 61 27.68 8.27 -42.02
CA GLY A 61 28.95 8.48 -42.70
C GLY A 61 29.05 9.88 -43.32
N ARG A 62 30.25 10.49 -43.27
CA ARG A 62 30.58 11.69 -44.06
C ARG A 62 31.92 11.54 -44.76
N ASP A 63 32.04 11.99 -46.00
CA ASP A 63 33.32 12.02 -46.72
C ASP A 63 34.23 13.18 -46.26
N SER A 64 35.42 13.29 -46.86
CA SER A 64 36.41 14.33 -46.56
C SER A 64 35.95 15.75 -46.90
N SER A 65 34.90 15.90 -47.72
CA SER A 65 34.25 17.16 -48.03
C SER A 65 33.06 17.47 -47.10
N GLY A 66 32.78 16.58 -46.14
CA GLY A 66 31.68 16.68 -45.20
C GLY A 66 30.33 16.23 -45.75
N GLN A 67 30.26 15.68 -46.97
CA GLN A 67 29.02 15.23 -47.58
C GLN A 67 28.58 13.87 -47.03
N PRO A 68 27.25 13.62 -46.85
CA PRO A 68 26.75 12.35 -46.36
C PRO A 68 27.13 11.18 -47.28
N VAL A 69 27.59 10.08 -46.67
CA VAL A 69 27.90 8.83 -47.35
C VAL A 69 26.99 7.73 -46.80
N VAL A 70 26.44 6.92 -47.71
CA VAL A 70 25.69 5.70 -47.34
C VAL A 70 26.68 4.68 -46.80
N LEU A 71 26.41 4.17 -45.59
CA LEU A 71 27.19 3.10 -44.98
C LEU A 71 26.66 1.75 -45.43
N ASP A 72 27.55 0.90 -45.96
CA ASP A 72 27.25 -0.49 -46.31
C ASP A 72 27.68 -1.41 -45.16
N ASP A 73 26.88 -2.45 -44.86
CA ASP A 73 27.19 -3.49 -43.86
C ASP A 73 27.69 -2.95 -42.49
N VAL A 74 26.88 -2.13 -41.82
CA VAL A 74 27.24 -1.62 -40.48
C VAL A 74 27.25 -2.78 -39.47
N ILE A 75 28.43 -3.04 -38.92
CA ILE A 75 28.65 -4.03 -37.85
C ILE A 75 28.71 -3.29 -36.51
N TRP A 76 27.84 -3.67 -35.60
CA TRP A 76 27.80 -3.14 -34.24
C TRP A 76 28.52 -4.06 -33.26
N SER A 77 29.25 -3.48 -32.32
CA SER A 77 29.87 -4.20 -31.21
C SER A 77 29.88 -3.34 -29.94
N SER A 78 29.93 -4.00 -28.79
CA SER A 78 30.05 -3.36 -27.48
C SER A 78 31.36 -3.78 -26.83
N SER A 79 32.02 -2.84 -26.16
CA SER A 79 33.21 -3.14 -25.37
C SER A 79 32.89 -4.03 -24.17
N GLU A 80 31.68 -3.95 -23.61
CA GLU A 80 31.22 -4.85 -22.55
C GLU A 80 29.73 -5.18 -22.66
N ALA A 81 29.44 -6.39 -23.14
CA ALA A 81 28.07 -6.88 -23.34
C ALA A 81 27.29 -7.11 -22.03
N SER A 82 27.99 -7.26 -20.89
CA SER A 82 27.39 -7.33 -19.56
C SER A 82 26.90 -5.97 -19.04
N VAL A 83 27.37 -4.87 -19.62
CA VAL A 83 26.94 -3.50 -19.32
C VAL A 83 25.98 -2.99 -20.39
N VAL A 84 26.35 -3.07 -21.67
CA VAL A 84 25.48 -2.72 -22.81
C VAL A 84 25.54 -3.82 -23.84
N ARG A 85 24.40 -4.48 -24.09
CA ARG A 85 24.24 -5.37 -25.24
C ARG A 85 23.83 -4.55 -26.46
N VAL A 86 24.39 -4.84 -27.64
CA VAL A 86 24.01 -4.23 -28.91
C VAL A 86 23.62 -5.30 -29.91
N GLU A 87 22.48 -5.11 -30.56
CA GLU A 87 21.94 -5.96 -31.62
C GLU A 87 22.41 -5.48 -33.00
N ARG A 88 22.18 -6.29 -34.05
CA ARG A 88 22.68 -6.00 -35.41
C ARG A 88 22.11 -4.74 -36.06
N ASP A 89 20.94 -4.29 -35.61
CA ASP A 89 20.27 -3.09 -36.10
C ASP A 89 20.70 -1.81 -35.38
N GLY A 90 21.63 -1.90 -34.42
CA GLY A 90 22.06 -0.78 -33.58
C GLY A 90 21.17 -0.53 -32.37
N THR A 91 20.20 -1.41 -32.10
CA THR A 91 19.44 -1.40 -30.85
C THR A 91 20.34 -1.85 -29.70
N VAL A 92 20.43 -1.04 -28.65
CA VAL A 92 21.18 -1.34 -27.43
C VAL A 92 20.26 -1.55 -26.23
N THR A 93 20.63 -2.45 -25.31
CA THR A 93 19.98 -2.65 -24.01
C THR A 93 20.99 -2.47 -22.89
N GLY A 94 20.66 -1.67 -21.88
CA GLY A 94 21.44 -1.61 -20.63
C GLY A 94 21.28 -2.89 -19.82
N MET A 95 22.37 -3.59 -19.53
CA MET A 95 22.34 -4.91 -18.88
C MET A 95 22.78 -4.88 -17.41
N GLY A 96 23.62 -3.92 -17.03
CA GLY A 96 24.14 -3.76 -15.67
C GLY A 96 24.87 -2.42 -15.53
N ALA A 97 24.97 -1.89 -14.31
CA ALA A 97 25.64 -0.62 -14.07
C ALA A 97 27.10 -0.61 -14.55
N GLY A 98 27.53 0.49 -15.15
CA GLY A 98 28.89 0.65 -15.65
C GLY A 98 28.95 1.52 -16.90
N THR A 99 30.09 1.49 -17.59
CA THR A 99 30.29 2.22 -18.86
C THR A 99 30.77 1.25 -19.93
N ALA A 100 30.14 1.31 -21.10
CA ALA A 100 30.57 0.55 -22.27
C ALA A 100 30.62 1.46 -23.51
N THR A 101 31.58 1.22 -24.39
CA THR A 101 31.67 1.92 -25.67
C THR A 101 31.08 1.05 -26.76
N VAL A 102 30.05 1.55 -27.42
CA VAL A 102 29.42 0.92 -28.57
C VAL A 102 30.08 1.44 -29.84
N THR A 103 30.48 0.52 -30.71
CA THR A 103 31.19 0.82 -31.96
C THR A 103 30.34 0.40 -33.15
N ALA A 104 30.19 1.29 -34.13
CA ALA A 104 29.65 0.97 -35.45
C ALA A 104 30.81 0.99 -36.45
N ALA A 105 31.01 -0.11 -37.18
CA ALA A 105 32.04 -0.25 -38.19
C ALA A 105 31.42 -0.50 -39.57
N SER A 106 31.96 0.14 -40.60
CA SER A 106 31.63 -0.12 -42.01
C SER A 106 32.93 -0.07 -42.81
N GLY A 107 33.31 -1.20 -43.42
CA GLY A 107 34.62 -1.38 -44.04
C GLY A 107 35.78 -1.18 -43.06
N ASN A 108 36.71 -0.29 -43.37
CA ASN A 108 37.87 0.03 -42.52
C ASN A 108 37.67 1.28 -41.64
N LYS A 109 36.44 1.81 -41.57
CA LYS A 109 36.11 2.98 -40.76
C LYS A 109 35.19 2.57 -39.61
N SER A 110 35.29 3.28 -38.50
CA SER A 110 34.43 3.08 -37.33
C SER A 110 34.11 4.39 -36.63
N GLY A 111 32.99 4.40 -35.92
CA GLY A 111 32.57 5.45 -35.01
C GLY A 111 32.20 4.85 -33.67
N ASN A 112 32.34 5.61 -32.59
CA ASN A 112 32.05 5.14 -31.24
C ASN A 112 31.10 6.08 -30.50
N LEU A 113 30.38 5.50 -29.55
CA LEU A 113 29.59 6.22 -28.55
C LEU A 113 29.76 5.52 -27.21
N THR A 114 30.24 6.24 -26.20
CA THR A 114 30.28 5.74 -24.83
C THR A 114 28.92 5.91 -24.17
N LEU A 115 28.41 4.81 -23.63
CA LEU A 115 27.16 4.74 -22.89
C LEU A 115 27.43 4.39 -21.44
N THR A 116 26.76 5.10 -20.53
CA THR A 116 26.76 4.81 -19.10
C THR A 116 25.44 4.14 -18.73
N VAL A 117 25.48 3.01 -18.04
CA VAL A 117 24.30 2.35 -17.49
C VAL A 117 24.26 2.55 -15.98
N ARG A 118 23.10 2.94 -15.45
CA ARG A 118 22.83 3.08 -14.00
C ARG A 118 21.71 2.12 -13.59
N GLY A 119 21.67 1.76 -12.31
CA GLY A 119 20.68 0.83 -11.78
C GLY A 119 21.30 -0.45 -11.25
N ALA A 120 20.75 -0.97 -10.16
CA ALA A 120 21.12 -2.27 -9.62
C ALA A 120 20.01 -3.30 -9.89
N ILE A 121 20.40 -4.52 -10.24
CA ILE A 121 19.47 -5.63 -10.37
C ILE A 121 19.58 -6.52 -9.14
N HIS A 122 18.46 -6.75 -8.48
CA HIS A 122 18.34 -7.70 -7.39
C HIS A 122 17.73 -8.98 -7.92
N ARG A 123 18.61 -9.95 -8.17
CA ARG A 123 18.31 -11.33 -8.56
C ARG A 123 18.98 -12.21 -7.52
N ASN A 124 18.22 -12.75 -6.57
CA ASN A 124 18.52 -13.93 -5.74
C ASN A 124 17.63 -13.91 -4.49
N GLY A 125 16.81 -14.94 -4.34
CA GLY A 125 15.86 -15.09 -3.25
C GLY A 125 16.51 -15.46 -1.91
N SER A 126 17.37 -14.59 -1.38
CA SER A 126 17.64 -14.37 0.05
C SER A 126 18.83 -13.42 0.25
N ILE A 127 18.66 -12.37 1.07
CA ILE A 127 19.71 -11.54 1.67
C ILE A 127 20.07 -12.16 3.02
N LEU A 128 21.13 -12.97 3.03
CA LEU A 128 21.60 -13.69 4.23
C LEU A 128 22.63 -12.89 5.04
N THR A 129 23.19 -11.83 4.45
CA THR A 129 24.15 -10.92 5.07
C THR A 129 23.69 -9.48 4.84
N SER A 130 23.84 -8.62 5.84
CA SER A 130 23.44 -7.23 5.74
C SER A 130 24.05 -6.52 4.53
N GLU A 131 23.24 -5.73 3.84
CA GLU A 131 23.66 -4.93 2.71
C GLU A 131 22.93 -3.58 2.67
N THR A 132 23.36 -2.70 1.75
CA THR A 132 22.81 -1.36 1.59
C THR A 132 22.46 -1.10 0.13
N TRP A 133 21.21 -0.72 -0.12
CA TRP A 133 20.74 -0.19 -1.40
C TRP A 133 20.83 1.33 -1.36
N ARG A 134 21.55 1.91 -2.34
CA ARG A 134 22.00 3.30 -2.33
C ARG A 134 21.38 4.11 -3.45
N GLU A 135 21.13 5.40 -3.19
CA GLU A 135 20.59 6.33 -4.19
C GLU A 135 21.43 6.39 -5.47
N VAL A 136 22.75 6.28 -5.35
CA VAL A 136 23.67 6.33 -6.52
C VAL A 136 23.45 5.17 -7.50
N ASP A 137 22.92 4.06 -7.00
CA ASP A 137 22.65 2.83 -7.75
C ASP A 137 21.21 2.80 -8.29
N ASN A 138 20.48 3.91 -8.22
CA ASN A 138 19.12 3.99 -8.74
C ASN A 138 19.03 3.77 -10.27
N PRO A 139 17.94 3.13 -10.74
CA PRO A 139 16.91 2.45 -9.94
C PRO A 139 17.38 1.06 -9.46
N HIS A 140 16.90 0.63 -8.29
CA HIS A 140 17.00 -0.75 -7.84
C HIS A 140 15.84 -1.57 -8.43
N ILE A 141 16.13 -2.54 -9.29
CA ILE A 141 15.13 -3.38 -9.94
C ILE A 141 15.09 -4.75 -9.26
N VAL A 142 13.97 -5.06 -8.62
CA VAL A 142 13.68 -6.34 -7.98
C VAL A 142 12.88 -7.20 -8.94
N LEU A 143 13.47 -8.32 -9.38
CA LEU A 143 12.87 -9.15 -10.43
C LEU A 143 12.06 -10.34 -9.91
N ASP A 144 12.28 -10.73 -8.66
CA ASP A 144 11.65 -11.85 -7.98
C ASP A 144 11.68 -11.56 -6.47
N ASP A 145 11.07 -12.41 -5.66
CA ASP A 145 10.98 -12.24 -4.21
C ASP A 145 12.36 -12.09 -3.56
N ILE A 146 12.49 -11.08 -2.70
CA ILE A 146 13.70 -10.83 -1.91
C ILE A 146 13.40 -11.15 -0.44
N VAL A 147 14.05 -12.18 0.09
CA VAL A 147 13.90 -12.59 1.49
C VAL A 147 15.05 -12.07 2.33
N VAL A 148 14.82 -11.21 3.32
CA VAL A 148 15.80 -10.77 4.31
C VAL A 148 15.61 -11.58 5.58
N ALA A 149 16.27 -12.73 5.65
CA ALA A 149 16.15 -13.65 6.79
C ALA A 149 17.41 -14.50 6.92
N GLY A 150 17.86 -14.77 8.15
CA GLY A 150 19.01 -15.64 8.39
C GLY A 150 19.51 -15.64 9.83
N PRO A 151 20.41 -16.57 10.20
CA PRO A 151 20.92 -16.71 11.57
C PRO A 151 21.71 -15.48 12.05
N GLY A 152 22.26 -14.69 11.11
CA GLY A 152 22.96 -13.45 11.39
C GLY A 152 22.03 -12.25 11.63
N THR A 153 20.71 -12.43 11.54
CA THR A 153 19.72 -11.33 11.51
C THR A 153 20.13 -10.25 10.50
N PRO A 154 20.25 -10.61 9.21
CA PRO A 154 20.65 -9.67 8.16
C PRO A 154 19.78 -8.42 8.15
N VAL A 155 20.42 -7.30 7.85
CA VAL A 155 19.75 -6.01 7.74
C VAL A 155 19.84 -5.50 6.31
N LEU A 156 18.69 -5.36 5.66
CA LEU A 156 18.59 -4.59 4.43
C LEU A 156 18.43 -3.11 4.78
N THR A 157 19.45 -2.31 4.47
CA THR A 157 19.40 -0.84 4.62
C THR A 157 19.11 -0.19 3.28
N ILE A 158 18.17 0.74 3.23
CA ILE A 158 17.82 1.49 2.01
C ILE A 158 18.00 2.98 2.29
N GLU A 159 18.93 3.60 1.58
CA GLU A 159 19.29 5.01 1.77
C GLU A 159 18.24 5.97 1.21
N ALA A 160 18.22 7.20 1.74
CA ALA A 160 17.34 8.27 1.28
C ALA A 160 17.40 8.48 -0.25
N GLY A 161 16.25 8.69 -0.88
CA GLY A 161 16.15 8.92 -2.33
C GLY A 161 16.25 7.65 -3.19
N SER A 162 16.42 6.47 -2.60
CA SER A 162 16.43 5.21 -3.35
C SER A 162 15.07 4.92 -3.99
N ILE A 163 15.08 4.45 -5.23
CA ILE A 163 13.90 4.06 -6.01
C ILE A 163 13.96 2.56 -6.26
N ILE A 164 13.03 1.82 -5.65
CA ILE A 164 12.90 0.38 -5.71
C ILE A 164 11.73 0.06 -6.65
N ARG A 165 12.04 -0.57 -7.78
CA ARG A 165 11.09 -0.96 -8.81
C ARG A 165 10.92 -2.47 -8.80
N LEU A 166 9.71 -2.93 -8.48
CA LEU A 166 9.40 -4.36 -8.37
C LEU A 166 8.68 -4.86 -9.62
N GLU A 167 9.14 -5.99 -10.14
CA GLU A 167 8.49 -6.72 -11.24
C GLU A 167 7.15 -7.33 -10.83
N HIS A 168 6.41 -7.81 -11.84
CA HIS A 168 5.11 -8.40 -11.61
C HIS A 168 5.18 -9.59 -10.65
N GLY A 169 4.44 -9.51 -9.55
CA GLY A 169 4.37 -10.57 -8.55
C GLY A 169 5.55 -10.65 -7.55
N ALA A 170 6.55 -9.77 -7.63
CA ALA A 170 7.66 -9.77 -6.68
C ALA A 170 7.27 -9.17 -5.31
N SER A 171 7.87 -9.70 -4.24
CA SER A 171 7.76 -9.22 -2.86
C SER A 171 9.13 -8.86 -2.24
N ILE A 172 9.11 -8.14 -1.12
CA ILE A 172 10.25 -8.05 -0.20
C ILE A 172 9.79 -8.56 1.15
N GLU A 173 10.39 -9.65 1.62
CA GLU A 173 9.96 -10.38 2.81
C GLU A 173 11.03 -10.33 3.88
N ILE A 174 10.66 -9.90 5.07
CA ILE A 174 11.57 -9.72 6.19
C ILE A 174 11.23 -10.78 7.23
N GLY A 175 12.24 -11.51 7.67
CA GLY A 175 12.10 -12.51 8.72
C GLY A 175 11.23 -13.71 8.34
N TYR A 176 11.31 -14.14 7.08
CA TYR A 176 10.63 -15.32 6.57
C TYR A 176 11.03 -16.59 7.34
N GLY A 177 10.09 -17.51 7.53
CA GLY A 177 10.32 -18.78 8.23
C GLY A 177 10.68 -18.65 9.71
N GLY A 178 10.49 -17.48 10.31
CA GLY A 178 10.87 -17.19 11.70
C GLY A 178 12.36 -16.90 11.89
N GLU A 179 13.15 -16.88 10.82
CA GLU A 179 14.56 -16.50 10.90
C GLU A 179 14.71 -14.98 11.05
N GLY A 180 15.73 -14.52 11.77
CA GLY A 180 15.91 -13.09 12.05
C GLY A 180 16.08 -12.27 10.78
N GLY A 181 15.40 -11.13 10.68
CA GLY A 181 15.57 -10.16 9.60
C GLY A 181 15.26 -8.73 10.02
N THR A 182 15.86 -7.74 9.37
CA THR A 182 15.54 -6.31 9.59
C THR A 182 15.45 -5.55 8.27
N LEU A 183 14.43 -4.71 8.14
CA LEU A 183 14.35 -3.68 7.12
C LEU A 183 14.59 -2.29 7.74
N ARG A 184 15.56 -1.57 7.19
CA ARG A 184 15.87 -0.19 7.61
C ARG A 184 15.77 0.76 6.42
N VAL A 185 14.64 1.44 6.28
CA VAL A 185 14.42 2.46 5.25
C VAL A 185 14.69 3.85 5.82
N GLN A 186 15.65 4.56 5.24
CA GLN A 186 16.19 5.81 5.77
C GLN A 186 15.85 7.01 4.87
N GLY A 187 14.60 7.13 4.43
CA GLY A 187 14.15 8.30 3.69
C GLY A 187 14.20 9.58 4.51
N THR A 188 14.25 10.72 3.81
CA THR A 188 14.02 12.05 4.40
C THR A 188 12.86 12.75 3.68
N ALA A 189 12.37 13.86 4.23
CA ALA A 189 11.33 14.66 3.59
C ALA A 189 11.73 15.17 2.20
N GLU A 190 13.02 15.50 2.00
CA GLU A 190 13.56 15.96 0.73
C GLU A 190 13.85 14.82 -0.25
N LYS A 191 14.18 13.64 0.29
CA LYS A 191 14.59 12.45 -0.46
C LYS A 191 13.87 11.21 0.09
N PRO A 192 12.55 11.09 -0.15
CA PRO A 192 11.83 9.91 0.28
C PRO A 192 12.33 8.67 -0.46
N VAL A 193 12.23 7.51 0.18
CA VAL A 193 12.43 6.22 -0.50
C VAL A 193 11.13 5.83 -1.20
N THR A 194 11.21 5.37 -2.45
CA THR A 194 10.02 5.00 -3.24
C THR A 194 10.05 3.51 -3.57
N PHE A 195 9.02 2.77 -3.16
CA PHE A 195 8.72 1.40 -3.61
C PHE A 195 7.57 1.46 -4.61
N THR A 196 7.84 1.06 -5.85
CA THR A 196 6.90 1.20 -6.96
C THR A 196 7.05 0.04 -7.95
N THR A 197 6.19 -0.03 -8.96
CA THR A 197 6.27 -1.06 -10.00
C THR A 197 7.37 -0.77 -11.03
N ASN A 198 7.98 -1.83 -11.57
CA ASN A 198 8.86 -1.74 -12.73
C ASN A 198 8.10 -1.63 -14.07
N ALA A 199 6.78 -1.79 -14.09
CA ALA A 199 5.96 -1.70 -15.29
C ALA A 199 6.05 -0.30 -15.94
N ALA A 200 6.06 -0.27 -17.28
CA ALA A 200 6.05 0.98 -18.04
C ALA A 200 4.72 1.76 -17.91
N SER A 201 3.65 1.09 -17.48
CA SER A 201 2.33 1.68 -17.23
C SER A 201 1.88 1.24 -15.84
N PRO A 202 2.12 2.07 -14.80
CA PRO A 202 1.77 1.73 -13.43
C PRO A 202 0.27 1.50 -13.26
N ALA A 203 -0.07 0.43 -12.55
CA ALA A 203 -1.44 0.07 -12.18
C ALA A 203 -1.44 -0.60 -10.80
N PRO A 204 -2.53 -0.51 -10.02
CA PRO A 204 -2.63 -1.24 -8.76
C PRO A 204 -2.38 -2.74 -8.92
N GLY A 205 -1.74 -3.37 -7.93
CA GLY A 205 -1.51 -4.82 -7.93
C GLY A 205 -0.49 -5.31 -8.94
N GLN A 206 0.48 -4.47 -9.32
CA GLN A 206 1.57 -4.92 -10.18
C GLN A 206 2.55 -5.78 -9.41
N TRP A 207 2.85 -5.49 -8.16
CA TRP A 207 3.71 -6.31 -7.31
C TRP A 207 2.98 -6.73 -6.03
N GLN A 208 3.55 -7.66 -5.29
CA GLN A 208 2.91 -8.26 -4.12
C GLN A 208 2.84 -7.26 -2.96
N GLY A 209 3.96 -7.04 -2.27
CA GLY A 209 4.02 -6.11 -1.15
C GLY A 209 5.32 -6.22 -0.35
N LEU A 210 5.39 -5.44 0.73
CA LEU A 210 6.42 -5.52 1.75
C LEU A 210 5.90 -6.35 2.92
N TYR A 211 6.52 -7.50 3.19
CA TYR A 211 6.04 -8.42 4.23
C TYR A 211 7.02 -8.43 5.40
N LEU A 212 6.54 -8.00 6.56
CA LEU A 212 7.27 -8.04 7.82
C LEU A 212 6.72 -9.22 8.63
N LEU A 213 7.38 -10.37 8.49
CA LEU A 213 6.93 -11.67 8.98
C LEU A 213 7.52 -11.99 10.36
N GLU A 214 7.24 -13.19 10.88
CA GLU A 214 7.43 -13.56 12.30
C GLU A 214 8.86 -13.38 12.82
N GLY A 215 9.88 -13.57 11.97
CA GLY A 215 11.29 -13.35 12.33
C GLY A 215 11.75 -11.90 12.23
N THR A 216 10.84 -10.97 11.90
CA THR A 216 11.16 -9.55 11.79
C THR A 216 11.53 -8.98 13.15
N THR A 217 12.70 -8.37 13.21
CA THR A 217 13.20 -7.66 14.38
C THR A 217 13.06 -6.15 14.15
N SER A 218 13.90 -5.31 14.77
CA SER A 218 13.82 -3.83 14.90
C SER A 218 13.76 -3.02 13.59
N SER A 219 12.74 -3.27 12.75
CA SER A 219 12.55 -2.64 11.46
C SER A 219 11.96 -1.24 11.61
N ASN A 220 12.44 -0.33 10.77
CA ASN A 220 11.99 1.05 10.72
C ASN A 220 11.86 1.48 9.27
N ILE A 221 10.73 2.11 8.95
CA ILE A 221 10.42 2.64 7.64
C ILE A 221 10.18 4.14 7.80
N SER A 222 11.13 4.96 7.35
CA SER A 222 11.08 6.42 7.47
C SER A 222 11.00 7.09 6.10
N HIS A 223 10.10 8.07 5.96
CA HIS A 223 9.83 8.84 4.74
C HIS A 223 9.81 7.97 3.47
N ALA A 224 8.85 7.06 3.42
CA ALA A 224 8.70 6.13 2.30
C ALA A 224 7.37 6.33 1.59
N VAL A 225 7.38 6.13 0.27
CA VAL A 225 6.17 5.99 -0.56
C VAL A 225 6.11 4.55 -1.05
N VAL A 226 4.98 3.88 -0.81
CA VAL A 226 4.72 2.49 -1.23
C VAL A 226 3.50 2.49 -2.13
N GLU A 227 3.69 2.12 -3.41
CA GLU A 227 2.63 2.28 -4.41
C GLU A 227 2.53 1.16 -5.46
N TYR A 228 1.34 1.00 -6.04
CA TYR A 228 1.04 0.04 -7.12
C TYR A 228 1.21 -1.45 -6.74
N CYS A 229 1.06 -1.75 -5.45
CA CYS A 229 1.18 -3.07 -4.81
C CYS A 229 -0.19 -3.71 -4.50
N GLY A 230 -0.18 -4.78 -3.72
CA GLY A 230 -1.37 -5.40 -3.16
C GLY A 230 -1.98 -6.45 -4.08
N SER A 231 -1.16 -7.11 -4.91
CA SER A 231 -1.57 -8.32 -5.62
C SER A 231 -1.67 -9.53 -4.68
N ASN A 232 -2.03 -10.70 -5.22
CA ASN A 232 -2.25 -11.91 -4.42
C ASN A 232 -1.00 -12.30 -3.62
N SER A 233 -1.11 -12.29 -2.30
CA SER A 233 -0.04 -12.60 -1.35
C SER A 233 0.08 -14.07 -0.97
N GLY A 234 -0.86 -14.91 -1.42
CA GLY A 234 -0.99 -16.29 -0.95
C GLY A 234 -1.68 -16.44 0.42
N TYR A 235 -1.87 -15.34 1.18
CA TYR A 235 -2.59 -15.34 2.47
C TYR A 235 -4.12 -15.19 2.32
N GLY A 236 -4.61 -15.15 1.08
CA GLY A 236 -6.01 -14.99 0.73
C GLY A 236 -6.42 -13.53 0.56
N ALA A 237 -7.41 -13.30 -0.31
CA ALA A 237 -7.80 -11.96 -0.77
C ALA A 237 -8.19 -10.98 0.36
N ALA A 238 -8.69 -11.48 1.48
CA ALA A 238 -9.03 -10.66 2.66
C ALA A 238 -7.80 -10.16 3.43
N ASN A 239 -6.61 -10.69 3.15
CA ASN A 239 -5.35 -10.34 3.80
C ASN A 239 -4.36 -9.65 2.86
N ASP A 240 -4.57 -9.73 1.54
CA ASP A 240 -3.76 -9.04 0.54
C ASP A 240 -3.63 -7.54 0.86
N ALA A 241 -2.39 -7.04 0.84
CA ALA A 241 -2.07 -5.65 1.15
C ALA A 241 -0.73 -5.24 0.53
N CYS A 242 -0.53 -3.93 0.39
CA CYS A 242 0.79 -3.39 0.08
C CYS A 242 1.84 -3.69 1.16
N ILE A 243 1.42 -3.71 2.43
CA ILE A 243 2.28 -4.06 3.56
C ILE A 243 1.57 -5.09 4.44
N ILE A 244 2.25 -6.17 4.76
CA ILE A 244 1.78 -7.18 5.71
C ILE A 244 2.69 -7.15 6.92
N VAL A 245 2.11 -7.10 8.12
CA VAL A 245 2.82 -7.20 9.39
C VAL A 245 2.28 -8.40 10.15
N SER A 246 3.09 -9.44 10.31
CA SER A 246 2.65 -10.75 10.75
C SER A 246 3.54 -11.29 11.85
N GLY A 247 2.99 -11.49 13.05
CA GLY A 247 3.68 -12.13 14.18
C GLY A 247 3.51 -11.36 15.49
N SER A 248 3.39 -12.11 16.59
CA SER A 248 2.95 -11.56 17.88
C SER A 248 3.94 -10.61 18.53
N THR A 249 5.21 -10.67 18.12
CA THR A 249 6.31 -9.81 18.57
C THR A 249 6.70 -8.75 17.54
N VAL A 250 6.13 -8.79 16.33
CA VAL A 250 6.53 -7.94 15.21
C VAL A 250 5.91 -6.55 15.38
N ARG A 251 6.78 -5.55 15.60
CA ARG A 251 6.41 -4.15 15.92
C ARG A 251 7.25 -3.12 15.15
N PRO A 252 7.16 -3.09 13.81
CA PRO A 252 7.90 -2.14 12.98
C PRO A 252 7.46 -0.69 13.23
N ASN A 253 8.40 0.25 13.16
CA ASN A 253 8.11 1.67 13.28
C ASN A 253 7.91 2.30 11.90
N PHE A 254 6.76 2.93 11.68
CA PHE A 254 6.45 3.69 10.45
C PHE A 254 6.51 5.18 10.75
N GLN A 255 7.36 5.93 10.06
CA GLN A 255 7.54 7.35 10.29
C GLN A 255 7.41 8.09 8.97
N ASP A 256 6.35 8.88 8.83
CA ASP A 256 6.14 9.73 7.65
C ASP A 256 6.00 8.88 6.36
N VAL A 257 5.22 7.79 6.44
CA VAL A 257 5.04 6.81 5.35
C VAL A 257 3.73 7.04 4.60
N THR A 258 3.78 7.06 3.28
CA THR A 258 2.61 7.12 2.39
C THR A 258 2.40 5.79 1.67
N ILE A 259 1.19 5.27 1.68
CA ILE A 259 0.77 4.07 0.94
C ILE A 259 -0.35 4.45 0.00
N GLN A 260 -0.21 4.14 -1.29
CA GLN A 260 -1.19 4.52 -2.29
C GLN A 260 -1.34 3.53 -3.46
N HIS A 261 -2.45 3.62 -4.18
CA HIS A 261 -2.70 2.83 -5.40
C HIS A 261 -2.56 1.31 -5.19
N SER A 262 -3.00 0.81 -4.03
CA SER A 262 -3.05 -0.62 -3.74
C SER A 262 -4.24 -1.27 -4.44
N ALA A 263 -4.05 -2.47 -5.01
CA ALA A 263 -5.17 -3.28 -5.53
C ALA A 263 -6.01 -3.94 -4.42
N SER A 264 -5.58 -3.84 -3.17
CA SER A 264 -6.23 -4.48 -2.02
C SER A 264 -6.23 -3.53 -0.80
N GLN A 265 -5.64 -3.93 0.32
CA GLN A 265 -5.54 -3.12 1.53
C GLN A 265 -4.25 -2.28 1.52
N GLY A 266 -4.21 -1.21 2.32
CA GLY A 266 -2.95 -0.49 2.57
C GLY A 266 -2.00 -1.33 3.42
N ILE A 267 -2.43 -1.63 4.65
CA ILE A 267 -1.68 -2.47 5.61
C ILE A 267 -2.60 -3.53 6.21
N THR A 268 -2.13 -4.77 6.27
CA THR A 268 -2.79 -5.86 7.01
C THR A 268 -1.90 -6.32 8.16
N PHE A 269 -2.47 -6.39 9.35
CA PHE A 269 -1.84 -6.98 10.54
C PHE A 269 -2.41 -8.37 10.80
N MET A 270 -1.54 -9.37 10.92
CA MET A 270 -1.88 -10.76 11.18
C MET A 270 -1.15 -11.29 12.41
N TYR A 271 -1.71 -12.33 13.03
CA TYR A 271 -1.10 -13.04 14.17
C TYR A 271 -0.56 -12.09 15.25
N GLU A 272 -1.38 -11.11 15.63
CA GLU A 272 -1.04 -10.08 16.63
C GLU A 272 0.12 -9.12 16.28
N GLY A 273 0.49 -9.01 15.00
CA GLY A 273 1.33 -7.92 14.51
C GLY A 273 0.75 -6.55 14.88
N ALA A 274 1.59 -5.57 15.17
CA ALA A 274 1.14 -4.22 15.50
C ALA A 274 2.17 -3.16 15.11
N PHE A 275 1.81 -1.88 15.22
CA PHE A 275 2.78 -0.81 15.02
C PHE A 275 3.77 -0.75 16.20
N GLY A 276 5.01 -0.36 15.91
CA GLY A 276 5.99 0.04 16.91
C GLY A 276 5.63 1.38 17.55
N SER A 277 6.05 1.59 18.79
CA SER A 277 5.67 2.74 19.61
C SER A 277 6.17 4.09 19.09
N ASN A 278 7.13 4.12 18.16
CA ASN A 278 7.63 5.35 17.54
C ASN A 278 6.96 5.65 16.18
N SER A 279 5.88 4.94 15.86
CA SER A 279 5.16 5.14 14.60
C SER A 279 4.35 6.45 14.62
N ARG A 280 4.41 7.21 13.51
CA ARG A 280 3.76 8.52 13.31
C ARG A 280 3.65 8.85 11.82
N GLY A 281 2.80 9.80 11.46
CA GLY A 281 2.75 10.36 10.11
C GLY A 281 2.39 9.35 9.02
N LEU A 282 1.52 8.38 9.32
CA LEU A 282 1.06 7.40 8.33
C LEU A 282 -0.03 8.03 7.45
N THR A 283 0.14 7.98 6.13
CA THR A 283 -0.89 8.36 5.15
C THR A 283 -1.25 7.16 4.30
N VAL A 284 -2.54 6.82 4.19
CA VAL A 284 -3.02 5.76 3.29
C VAL A 284 -4.16 6.30 2.43
N THR A 285 -3.97 6.27 1.12
CA THR A 285 -4.88 6.91 0.15
C THR A 285 -5.05 6.08 -1.11
N ASP A 286 -6.19 6.19 -1.79
CA ASP A 286 -6.43 5.51 -3.08
C ASP A 286 -6.16 3.99 -3.07
N VAL A 287 -6.47 3.29 -1.97
CA VAL A 287 -6.43 1.82 -1.92
C VAL A 287 -7.81 1.23 -2.28
N ALA A 288 -7.83 0.07 -2.94
CA ALA A 288 -9.07 -0.52 -3.45
C ALA A 288 -10.07 -0.91 -2.36
N THR A 289 -9.60 -1.28 -1.16
CA THR A 289 -10.45 -1.72 -0.05
C THR A 289 -10.29 -0.80 1.17
N SER A 290 -9.78 -1.30 2.30
CA SER A 290 -9.60 -0.52 3.53
C SER A 290 -8.14 -0.12 3.72
N PRO A 291 -7.87 1.07 4.31
CA PRO A 291 -6.50 1.50 4.58
C PRO A 291 -5.76 0.55 5.52
N ILE A 292 -6.43 0.07 6.57
CA ILE A 292 -5.84 -0.83 7.57
C ILE A 292 -6.83 -1.93 7.93
N SER A 293 -6.31 -3.15 8.06
CA SER A 293 -6.97 -4.26 8.76
C SER A 293 -6.12 -4.71 9.94
N MET A 294 -6.66 -4.65 11.16
CA MET A 294 -5.93 -5.03 12.37
C MET A 294 -6.84 -5.55 13.49
N GLY A 295 -6.33 -6.47 14.30
CA GLY A 295 -7.05 -7.04 15.44
C GLY A 295 -7.37 -6.01 16.53
N VAL A 296 -8.51 -6.19 17.20
CA VAL A 296 -9.00 -5.24 18.22
C VAL A 296 -8.01 -5.04 19.37
N ASN A 297 -7.25 -6.10 19.70
CA ASN A 297 -6.28 -6.03 20.77
C ASN A 297 -5.02 -5.22 20.40
N GLN A 298 -4.81 -4.95 19.11
CA GLN A 298 -3.65 -4.23 18.56
C GLN A 298 -3.98 -2.79 18.17
N LEU A 299 -5.27 -2.41 18.13
CA LEU A 299 -5.72 -1.08 17.70
C LEU A 299 -5.10 0.06 18.49
N GLY A 300 -4.75 -0.15 19.77
CA GLY A 300 -4.05 0.84 20.60
C GLY A 300 -2.63 1.19 20.13
N SER A 301 -2.07 0.47 19.15
CA SER A 301 -0.78 0.81 18.54
C SER A 301 -0.90 1.78 17.35
N LEU A 302 -2.11 2.03 16.84
CA LEU A 302 -2.33 2.86 15.65
C LEU A 302 -1.83 4.31 15.89
N PRO A 303 -1.00 4.88 15.00
CA PRO A 303 -0.53 6.26 15.15
C PRO A 303 -1.70 7.26 15.07
N GLY A 304 -1.88 8.08 16.10
CA GLY A 304 -3.03 8.98 16.20
C GLY A 304 -3.03 10.15 15.20
N ASP A 305 -1.89 10.45 14.59
CA ASP A 305 -1.73 11.47 13.54
C ASP A 305 -1.89 10.90 12.12
N SER A 306 -2.37 9.65 11.99
CA SER A 306 -2.59 9.01 10.69
C SER A 306 -3.66 9.73 9.85
N VAL A 307 -3.51 9.68 8.53
CA VAL A 307 -4.41 10.30 7.56
C VAL A 307 -4.92 9.26 6.56
N PHE A 308 -6.25 9.10 6.50
CA PHE A 308 -6.92 8.13 5.63
C PHE A 308 -7.91 8.83 4.70
N LYS A 309 -7.69 8.77 3.39
CA LYS A 309 -8.48 9.52 2.38
C LYS A 309 -8.73 8.67 1.13
N THR A 310 -9.84 8.91 0.44
CA THR A 310 -10.17 8.36 -0.90
C THR A 310 -10.03 6.84 -1.09
N ASN A 311 -9.98 6.07 -0.01
CA ASN A 311 -9.93 4.60 -0.03
C ASN A 311 -11.31 4.02 -0.37
N GLY A 312 -11.35 2.86 -1.04
CA GLY A 312 -12.59 2.21 -1.48
C GLY A 312 -13.59 2.03 -0.33
N ARG A 313 -13.10 1.64 0.84
CA ARG A 313 -13.80 1.73 2.11
C ARG A 313 -12.91 2.44 3.13
N ASN A 314 -13.17 3.72 3.35
CA ASN A 314 -12.33 4.55 4.21
C ASN A 314 -12.62 4.36 5.71
N VAL A 315 -12.27 3.18 6.24
CA VAL A 315 -12.48 2.73 7.63
C VAL A 315 -11.29 1.92 8.12
N ILE A 316 -11.09 1.84 9.43
CA ILE A 316 -10.19 0.84 10.02
C ILE A 316 -10.98 -0.46 10.20
N ARG A 317 -10.60 -1.52 9.49
CA ARG A 317 -11.25 -2.82 9.57
C ARG A 317 -10.68 -3.63 10.73
N SER A 318 -11.54 -4.26 11.52
CA SER A 318 -11.14 -5.18 12.58
C SER A 318 -12.02 -6.43 12.60
N PRO A 319 -11.44 -7.65 12.65
CA PRO A 319 -12.19 -8.90 12.62
C PRO A 319 -12.94 -9.23 13.93
N GLY A 320 -12.95 -8.33 14.93
CA GLY A 320 -13.46 -8.62 16.27
C GLY A 320 -12.43 -9.35 17.15
N GLY A 321 -12.89 -9.85 18.29
CA GLY A 321 -12.08 -10.61 19.25
C GLY A 321 -11.96 -9.94 20.63
N GLN A 322 -10.95 -10.37 21.38
CA GLN A 322 -10.76 -9.98 22.77
C GLN A 322 -9.78 -8.80 22.91
N VAL A 323 -10.09 -7.89 23.83
CA VAL A 323 -9.26 -6.79 24.33
C VAL A 323 -8.87 -7.14 25.75
N ASP A 324 -7.80 -7.89 25.91
CA ASP A 324 -7.34 -8.46 27.19
C ASP A 324 -6.35 -7.57 27.95
N ARG A 325 -5.94 -6.46 27.33
CA ARG A 325 -5.01 -5.46 27.88
C ARG A 325 -5.57 -4.05 27.73
N SER A 326 -5.30 -3.24 28.74
CA SER A 326 -5.66 -1.82 28.74
C SER A 326 -5.01 -1.10 27.56
N GLN A 327 -5.81 -0.35 26.81
CA GLN A 327 -5.35 0.39 25.64
C GLN A 327 -6.31 1.52 25.29
N THR A 328 -5.86 2.42 24.43
CA THR A 328 -6.65 3.55 23.95
C THR A 328 -6.85 3.45 22.45
N TRP A 329 -8.09 3.48 21.99
CA TRP A 329 -8.40 3.69 20.58
C TRP A 329 -8.59 5.19 20.34
N VAL A 330 -7.77 5.73 19.43
CA VAL A 330 -7.67 7.16 19.16
C VAL A 330 -8.61 7.58 18.03
N ASN A 331 -8.98 8.84 17.94
CA ASN A 331 -9.76 9.31 16.79
C ASN A 331 -8.82 9.63 15.63
N VAL A 332 -8.79 8.78 14.60
CA VAL A 332 -7.99 8.97 13.38
C VAL A 332 -8.79 9.59 12.22
N GLY A 333 -9.96 10.16 12.49
CA GLY A 333 -10.79 10.83 11.49
C GLY A 333 -11.61 9.88 10.59
N VAL A 334 -11.51 8.57 10.78
CA VAL A 334 -12.35 7.55 10.13
C VAL A 334 -12.92 6.57 11.15
N PRO A 335 -14.07 5.92 10.86
CA PRO A 335 -14.65 4.91 11.74
C PRO A 335 -13.78 3.66 11.88
N TYR A 336 -13.87 3.02 13.04
CA TYR A 336 -13.48 1.63 13.23
C TYR A 336 -14.67 0.73 12.94
N VAL A 337 -14.49 -0.29 12.11
CA VAL A 337 -15.51 -1.29 11.82
C VAL A 337 -15.11 -2.61 12.45
N MET A 338 -15.97 -3.10 13.33
CA MET A 338 -15.88 -4.41 13.94
C MET A 338 -16.74 -5.37 13.13
N GLU A 339 -16.09 -6.29 12.43
CA GLU A 339 -16.78 -7.28 11.59
C GLU A 339 -17.40 -8.41 12.41
N ASP A 340 -16.85 -8.66 13.59
CA ASP A 340 -17.37 -9.58 14.58
C ASP A 340 -17.36 -8.92 15.98
N SER A 341 -17.81 -9.67 16.96
CA SER A 341 -18.00 -9.24 18.33
C SER A 341 -16.69 -8.87 19.01
N VAL A 342 -16.77 -7.88 19.91
CA VAL A 342 -15.66 -7.36 20.69
C VAL A 342 -15.92 -7.65 22.16
N TYR A 343 -14.93 -8.22 22.83
CA TYR A 343 -14.96 -8.54 24.26
C TYR A 343 -13.86 -7.76 24.96
N VAL A 344 -14.21 -6.98 25.98
CA VAL A 344 -13.25 -6.29 26.86
C VAL A 344 -13.29 -7.00 28.19
N ASP A 345 -12.46 -8.02 28.33
CA ASP A 345 -12.33 -8.83 29.51
C ASP A 345 -10.94 -9.46 29.58
N GLY A 346 -10.45 -9.69 30.80
CA GLY A 346 -9.15 -10.32 31.02
C GLY A 346 -8.81 -10.40 32.51
N ALA A 347 -7.91 -11.31 32.87
CA ALA A 347 -7.45 -11.51 34.25
C ALA A 347 -6.93 -10.24 34.96
N THR A 348 -6.50 -9.24 34.20
CA THR A 348 -6.01 -7.94 34.73
C THR A 348 -7.08 -6.87 34.86
N THR A 349 -8.34 -7.18 34.52
CA THR A 349 -9.44 -6.20 34.40
C THR A 349 -9.07 -5.06 33.42
N PRO A 350 -8.81 -5.39 32.14
CA PRO A 350 -8.38 -4.41 31.15
C PRO A 350 -9.39 -3.26 31.01
N THR A 351 -8.87 -2.07 30.75
CA THR A 351 -9.69 -0.89 30.44
C THR A 351 -9.48 -0.47 28.99
N LEU A 352 -10.52 -0.62 28.17
CA LEU A 352 -10.55 -0.03 26.83
C LEU A 352 -10.96 1.44 26.95
N THR A 353 -10.08 2.36 26.55
CA THR A 353 -10.37 3.79 26.49
C THR A 353 -10.66 4.20 25.06
N LEU A 354 -11.75 4.93 24.82
CA LEU A 354 -12.06 5.54 23.54
C LEU A 354 -11.83 7.05 23.63
N SER A 355 -11.04 7.60 22.71
CA SER A 355 -10.86 9.05 22.62
C SER A 355 -12.13 9.76 22.15
N PRO A 356 -12.35 11.05 22.48
CA PRO A 356 -13.49 11.80 21.96
C PRO A 356 -13.61 11.76 20.43
N GLY A 357 -14.85 11.65 19.94
CA GLY A 357 -15.17 11.59 18.52
C GLY A 357 -14.91 10.23 17.84
N VAL A 358 -14.43 9.22 18.57
CA VAL A 358 -14.31 7.86 18.02
C VAL A 358 -15.67 7.34 17.59
N THR A 359 -15.73 6.79 16.38
CA THR A 359 -16.91 6.08 15.86
C THR A 359 -16.59 4.59 15.72
N LEU A 360 -17.34 3.74 16.41
CA LEU A 360 -17.32 2.29 16.25
C LEU A 360 -18.58 1.86 15.48
N ARG A 361 -18.38 1.06 14.44
CA ARG A 361 -19.44 0.47 13.61
C ARG A 361 -19.42 -1.03 13.76
N PHE A 362 -20.56 -1.62 14.05
CA PHE A 362 -20.70 -3.03 14.36
C PHE A 362 -21.41 -3.77 13.24
N GLY A 363 -20.82 -4.87 12.80
CA GLY A 363 -21.39 -5.78 11.82
C GLY A 363 -22.71 -6.40 12.28
N ARG A 364 -23.36 -7.10 11.36
CA ARG A 364 -24.67 -7.68 11.61
C ARG A 364 -24.59 -8.74 12.71
N LEU A 365 -25.43 -8.60 13.73
CA LEU A 365 -25.52 -9.45 14.93
C LEU A 365 -24.27 -9.48 15.82
N SER A 366 -23.25 -8.64 15.58
CA SER A 366 -22.08 -8.57 16.47
C SER A 366 -22.42 -7.91 17.81
N TYR A 367 -21.61 -8.18 18.82
CA TYR A 367 -21.75 -7.65 20.18
C TYR A 367 -20.55 -6.78 20.58
N PHE A 368 -20.77 -5.78 21.43
CA PHE A 368 -19.70 -5.16 22.23
C PHE A 368 -19.88 -5.46 23.73
N GLU A 369 -19.10 -6.38 24.28
CA GLU A 369 -19.22 -6.86 25.65
C GLU A 369 -18.10 -6.37 26.54
N ILE A 370 -18.46 -5.90 27.74
CA ILE A 370 -17.52 -5.45 28.75
C ILE A 370 -17.69 -6.34 29.96
N GLY A 371 -16.63 -7.03 30.36
CA GLY A 371 -16.57 -7.84 31.57
C GLY A 371 -17.69 -8.90 31.70
N THR A 372 -17.87 -9.73 30.67
CA THR A 372 -18.88 -10.81 30.66
C THR A 372 -18.31 -12.16 31.14
N GLY A 373 -17.06 -12.49 30.81
CA GLY A 373 -16.37 -13.68 31.33
C GLY A 373 -15.41 -13.38 32.50
N GLU A 374 -14.54 -12.39 32.32
CA GLU A 374 -13.59 -11.91 33.33
C GLU A 374 -13.79 -10.42 33.62
N GLY A 375 -12.98 -9.84 34.50
CA GLY A 375 -13.05 -8.39 34.77
C GLY A 375 -12.76 -7.58 33.50
N GLY A 376 -13.42 -6.45 33.32
CA GLY A 376 -13.16 -5.54 32.20
C GLY A 376 -13.88 -4.20 32.35
N ASN A 377 -13.36 -3.15 31.70
CA ASN A 377 -13.91 -1.80 31.77
C ASN A 377 -13.90 -1.11 30.39
N LEU A 378 -14.92 -0.28 30.16
CA LEU A 378 -14.96 0.65 29.04
C LEU A 378 -14.91 2.08 29.57
N ARG A 379 -13.96 2.88 29.09
CA ARG A 379 -13.89 4.33 29.33
C ARG A 379 -14.16 5.07 28.02
N ALA A 380 -15.43 5.28 27.72
CA ALA A 380 -15.91 6.02 26.57
C ALA A 380 -16.44 7.39 27.04
N GLU A 381 -15.56 8.39 27.04
CA GLU A 381 -15.88 9.75 27.48
C GLU A 381 -15.70 10.74 26.33
N GLY A 382 -16.79 11.03 25.62
CA GLY A 382 -16.81 12.01 24.53
C GLY A 382 -16.91 13.46 25.05
N THR A 383 -17.07 14.40 24.11
CA THR A 383 -17.46 15.78 24.43
C THR A 383 -18.71 16.17 23.65
N ALA A 384 -19.29 17.34 23.96
CA ALA A 384 -20.45 17.85 23.23
C ALA A 384 -20.14 18.09 21.74
N GLU A 385 -18.90 18.49 21.43
CA GLU A 385 -18.42 18.74 20.06
C GLU A 385 -17.94 17.47 19.36
N ALA A 386 -17.51 16.47 20.12
CA ALA A 386 -16.95 15.22 19.62
C ALA A 386 -17.50 14.02 20.43
N PRO A 387 -18.80 13.70 20.28
CA PRO A 387 -19.39 12.56 20.97
C PRO A 387 -18.81 11.26 20.44
N ILE A 388 -18.70 10.25 21.31
CA ILE A 388 -18.38 8.88 20.86
C ILE A 388 -19.63 8.28 20.24
N THR A 389 -19.49 7.59 19.10
CA THR A 389 -20.63 6.97 18.40
C THR A 389 -20.45 5.46 18.31
N LEU A 390 -21.43 4.70 18.80
CA LEU A 390 -21.55 3.26 18.67
C LEU A 390 -22.78 2.96 17.80
N THR A 391 -22.57 2.44 16.59
CA THR A 391 -23.64 2.32 15.59
C THR A 391 -23.48 1.08 14.72
N ALA A 392 -24.47 0.84 13.85
CA ALA A 392 -24.46 -0.24 12.88
C ALA A 392 -23.50 0.04 11.72
N ASP A 393 -22.85 -1.01 11.22
CA ASP A 393 -22.10 -0.97 9.98
C ASP A 393 -22.99 -1.24 8.76
N ALA A 394 -23.80 -0.25 8.40
CA ALA A 394 -24.68 -0.32 7.24
C ALA A 394 -24.89 1.05 6.61
N GLU A 395 -25.06 1.08 5.29
CA GLU A 395 -25.49 2.28 4.57
C GLU A 395 -26.91 2.70 4.97
N PHE A 396 -27.79 1.71 5.16
CA PHE A 396 -29.16 1.89 5.63
C PHE A 396 -29.36 1.07 6.91
N PRO A 397 -28.96 1.60 8.07
CA PRO A 397 -29.03 0.86 9.32
C PRO A 397 -30.48 0.65 9.75
N MET A 398 -30.76 -0.54 10.29
CA MET A 398 -32.05 -0.91 10.85
C MET A 398 -31.91 -1.12 12.35
N SER A 399 -32.96 -0.82 13.12
CA SER A 399 -33.03 -1.21 14.53
C SER A 399 -32.75 -2.70 14.69
N GLY A 400 -31.89 -3.07 15.63
CA GLY A 400 -31.47 -4.45 15.83
C GLY A 400 -30.50 -4.97 14.76
N HIS A 401 -29.73 -4.10 14.12
CA HIS A 401 -28.66 -4.53 13.22
C HIS A 401 -27.57 -5.31 13.97
N TRP A 402 -27.20 -4.82 15.15
CA TRP A 402 -26.21 -5.42 16.04
C TRP A 402 -26.82 -5.66 17.43
N GLN A 403 -26.20 -6.48 18.27
CA GLN A 403 -26.79 -6.90 19.55
C GLN A 403 -26.76 -5.82 20.64
N GLY A 404 -25.97 -4.77 20.45
CA GLY A 404 -25.79 -3.68 21.41
C GLY A 404 -24.51 -3.80 22.23
N LEU A 405 -24.35 -2.83 23.12
CA LEU A 405 -23.30 -2.81 24.14
C LEU A 405 -23.81 -3.48 25.41
N ALA A 406 -22.99 -4.29 26.09
CA ALA A 406 -23.33 -4.75 27.44
C ALA A 406 -22.21 -4.60 28.44
N PHE A 407 -22.62 -4.17 29.63
CA PHE A 407 -21.82 -4.24 30.84
C PHE A 407 -22.22 -5.50 31.61
N GLY A 408 -21.39 -6.54 31.48
CA GLY A 408 -21.55 -7.84 32.09
C GLY A 408 -21.43 -7.85 33.61
N GLU A 409 -21.53 -9.04 34.20
CA GLU A 409 -21.47 -9.24 35.65
C GLU A 409 -20.15 -8.75 36.23
N MET A 410 -19.04 -9.04 35.56
CA MET A 410 -17.68 -8.74 35.98
C MET A 410 -17.19 -7.34 35.57
N ALA A 411 -17.98 -6.58 34.81
CA ALA A 411 -17.71 -5.17 34.56
C ALA A 411 -17.72 -4.37 35.87
N THR A 412 -16.83 -3.39 36.03
CA THR A 412 -16.75 -2.62 37.28
C THR A 412 -17.35 -1.22 37.16
N ALA A 413 -17.57 -0.55 38.30
CA ALA A 413 -18.00 0.85 38.36
C ALA A 413 -16.97 1.86 37.80
N ALA A 414 -15.76 1.40 37.44
CA ALA A 414 -14.78 2.19 36.70
C ALA A 414 -15.19 2.42 35.24
N SER A 415 -16.14 1.65 34.71
CA SER A 415 -16.70 1.88 33.39
C SER A 415 -17.45 3.21 33.29
N LYS A 416 -17.34 3.87 32.13
CA LYS A 416 -17.99 5.13 31.79
C LYS A 416 -18.41 5.14 30.33
N LEU A 417 -19.66 5.48 30.09
CA LEU A 417 -20.20 5.88 28.80
C LEU A 417 -20.84 7.25 28.97
N THR A 418 -20.15 8.30 28.52
CA THR A 418 -20.63 9.67 28.64
C THR A 418 -20.39 10.48 27.38
N GLN A 419 -21.31 11.42 27.09
CA GLN A 419 -21.30 12.22 25.87
C GLN A 419 -21.16 11.32 24.64
N ALA A 420 -22.05 10.34 24.56
CA ALA A 420 -22.02 9.30 23.54
C ALA A 420 -23.37 9.17 22.83
N VAL A 421 -23.35 8.54 21.66
CA VAL A 421 -24.51 8.13 20.90
C VAL A 421 -24.44 6.62 20.72
N VAL A 422 -25.48 5.90 21.14
CA VAL A 422 -25.63 4.47 20.88
C VAL A 422 -26.91 4.25 20.09
N GLU A 423 -26.80 3.63 18.92
CA GLU A 423 -27.92 3.51 17.99
C GLU A 423 -27.95 2.22 17.17
N TYR A 424 -29.15 1.86 16.70
CA TYR A 424 -29.41 0.69 15.84
C TYR A 424 -29.05 -0.68 16.45
N GLY A 425 -28.84 -0.74 17.76
CA GLY A 425 -28.64 -1.97 18.52
C GLY A 425 -29.95 -2.63 18.91
N GLY A 426 -29.87 -3.66 19.76
CA GLY A 426 -31.03 -4.41 20.25
C GLY A 426 -31.44 -5.60 19.40
N ALA A 427 -30.52 -6.20 18.63
CA ALA A 427 -30.82 -7.49 18.02
C ALA A 427 -31.12 -8.53 19.13
N PRO A 428 -32.08 -9.46 18.91
CA PRO A 428 -32.41 -10.48 19.90
C PRO A 428 -31.19 -11.26 20.39
N ALA A 429 -31.10 -11.44 21.70
CA ALA A 429 -30.12 -12.30 22.37
C ALA A 429 -30.83 -13.51 23.00
N SER A 430 -30.10 -14.63 23.14
CA SER A 430 -30.64 -15.88 23.69
C SER A 430 -30.66 -15.95 25.22
N ASP A 431 -30.43 -14.82 25.90
CA ASP A 431 -30.32 -14.71 27.36
C ASP A 431 -31.65 -14.42 28.06
N GLY A 432 -32.73 -14.20 27.29
CA GLY A 432 -34.07 -13.92 27.82
C GLY A 432 -34.26 -12.49 28.34
N ASN A 433 -33.25 -11.64 28.25
CA ASN A 433 -33.35 -10.24 28.63
C ASN A 433 -34.06 -9.42 27.55
N PRO A 434 -34.76 -8.33 27.90
CA PRO A 434 -35.28 -7.39 26.92
C PRO A 434 -34.17 -6.83 26.03
N ASN A 435 -34.40 -6.86 24.72
CA ASN A 435 -33.49 -6.27 23.73
C ASN A 435 -33.28 -4.78 24.00
N ALA A 436 -32.06 -4.29 23.81
CA ALA A 436 -31.74 -2.86 23.96
C ALA A 436 -30.44 -2.47 23.25
N ASN A 437 -30.24 -1.16 23.07
CA ASN A 437 -28.97 -0.59 22.63
C ASN A 437 -27.86 -0.85 23.66
N VAL A 438 -28.20 -0.71 24.95
CA VAL A 438 -27.28 -0.98 26.06
C VAL A 438 -27.92 -1.90 27.08
N ARG A 439 -27.20 -2.95 27.49
CA ARG A 439 -27.58 -3.82 28.60
C ARG A 439 -26.65 -3.62 29.79
N VAL A 440 -27.21 -3.55 30.99
CA VAL A 440 -26.46 -3.53 32.25
C VAL A 440 -26.95 -4.72 33.06
N ILE A 441 -26.07 -5.69 33.32
CA ILE A 441 -26.45 -6.97 33.96
C ILE A 441 -26.49 -6.87 35.50
N VAL A 442 -25.69 -6.00 36.08
CA VAL A 442 -25.65 -5.74 37.52
C VAL A 442 -25.51 -4.24 37.72
N ASP A 443 -26.20 -3.66 38.71
CA ASP A 443 -26.11 -2.23 38.98
C ASP A 443 -24.65 -1.81 39.30
N LYS A 444 -24.10 -0.91 38.48
CA LYS A 444 -22.75 -0.35 38.64
C LYS A 444 -22.78 1.14 39.02
N GLY A 445 -23.95 1.65 39.39
CA GLY A 445 -24.17 3.08 39.56
C GLY A 445 -24.34 3.82 38.23
N PRO A 446 -24.19 5.16 38.22
CA PRO A 446 -24.40 6.01 37.06
C PRO A 446 -23.20 5.94 36.08
N ILE A 447 -22.98 4.77 35.49
CA ILE A 447 -21.92 4.56 34.49
C ILE A 447 -22.32 5.07 33.10
N ILE A 448 -23.60 5.33 32.86
CA ILE A 448 -24.14 5.88 31.60
C ILE A 448 -24.76 7.25 31.89
N THR A 449 -24.16 8.31 31.36
CA THR A 449 -24.60 9.69 31.55
C THR A 449 -24.52 10.47 30.25
N GLN A 450 -25.33 11.51 30.08
CA GLN A 450 -25.28 12.43 28.93
C GLN A 450 -25.20 11.70 27.59
N THR A 451 -25.89 10.57 27.48
CA THR A 451 -25.80 9.66 26.33
C THR A 451 -27.13 9.66 25.59
N THR A 452 -27.07 9.74 24.27
CA THR A 452 -28.24 9.59 23.40
C THR A 452 -28.38 8.12 23.00
N LEU A 453 -29.54 7.52 23.31
CA LEU A 453 -29.89 6.15 22.95
C LEU A 453 -31.11 6.15 22.04
N ARG A 454 -30.91 5.81 20.76
CA ARG A 454 -31.96 5.89 19.75
C ARG A 454 -32.00 4.73 18.77
N HIS A 455 -33.11 4.59 18.06
CA HIS A 455 -33.28 3.55 17.03
C HIS A 455 -33.03 2.12 17.52
N SER A 456 -33.24 1.84 18.81
CA SER A 456 -33.10 0.48 19.34
C SER A 456 -34.25 -0.42 18.90
N MET A 457 -33.94 -1.69 18.59
CA MET A 457 -34.93 -2.76 18.57
C MET A 457 -35.16 -3.22 20.01
N GLY A 458 -36.15 -2.62 20.65
CA GLY A 458 -36.41 -2.77 22.08
C GLY A 458 -36.10 -1.48 22.82
N CYS A 459 -35.52 -1.60 24.00
CA CYS A 459 -35.40 -0.51 24.94
C CYS A 459 -34.14 0.32 24.68
N GLY A 460 -34.10 1.57 25.15
CA GLY A 460 -32.84 2.32 25.15
C GLY A 460 -31.79 1.61 26.00
N ILE A 461 -32.13 1.37 27.27
CA ILE A 461 -31.32 0.61 28.23
C ILE A 461 -32.16 -0.53 28.83
N THR A 462 -31.57 -1.71 28.95
CA THR A 462 -32.12 -2.80 29.75
C THR A 462 -31.30 -2.97 31.02
N ARG A 463 -32.00 -2.94 32.17
CA ARG A 463 -31.51 -3.45 33.45
C ARG A 463 -31.80 -4.94 33.48
N ALA A 464 -30.80 -5.75 33.14
CA ALA A 464 -30.94 -7.20 33.16
C ALA A 464 -30.72 -7.68 34.59
N THR A 465 -31.40 -8.74 35.01
CA THR A 465 -31.18 -9.37 36.32
C THR A 465 -30.84 -10.82 36.13
N THR A 466 -29.75 -11.27 36.74
CA THR A 466 -29.52 -12.70 36.97
C THR A 466 -30.00 -13.07 38.39
N PRO A 467 -30.38 -14.33 38.65
CA PRO A 467 -30.98 -14.76 39.92
C PRO A 467 -30.15 -14.47 41.19
N ASN A 468 -28.90 -14.01 41.05
CA ASN A 468 -27.95 -13.79 42.13
C ASN A 468 -27.73 -12.31 42.50
N TYR A 469 -28.39 -11.35 41.81
CA TYR A 469 -28.20 -9.91 42.06
C TYR A 469 -29.56 -9.20 42.23
N ASP A 470 -29.84 -8.79 43.47
CA ASP A 470 -31.25 -8.63 43.88
C ASP A 470 -31.86 -7.22 43.79
N THR A 471 -31.13 -6.14 43.47
CA THR A 471 -31.82 -4.84 43.24
C THR A 471 -31.03 -3.89 42.34
N PHE A 472 -31.71 -3.30 41.35
CA PHE A 472 -31.25 -2.08 40.68
C PHE A 472 -31.70 -0.86 41.47
N THR A 473 -30.76 0.01 41.81
CA THR A 473 -31.01 1.32 42.43
C THR A 473 -30.85 2.46 41.43
N THR A 474 -30.02 2.27 40.40
CA THR A 474 -29.81 3.27 39.35
C THR A 474 -31.00 3.31 38.40
N ASP A 475 -31.60 4.50 38.28
CA ASP A 475 -32.55 4.84 37.21
C ASP A 475 -31.82 5.64 36.12
N PHE A 476 -31.55 5.00 34.98
CA PHE A 476 -30.86 5.63 33.85
C PHE A 476 -31.70 6.68 33.12
N THR A 477 -33.00 6.79 33.46
CA THR A 477 -33.89 7.84 32.94
C THR A 477 -33.93 9.09 33.81
N ALA A 478 -33.26 9.07 34.98
CA ALA A 478 -33.22 10.20 35.88
C ALA A 478 -32.65 11.45 35.18
N PRO A 479 -33.33 12.62 35.24
CA PRO A 479 -32.87 13.84 34.56
C PRO A 479 -31.47 14.30 34.95
N SER A 480 -31.03 13.99 36.17
CA SER A 480 -29.68 14.30 36.66
C SER A 480 -28.57 13.58 35.89
N LEU A 481 -28.87 12.48 35.22
CA LEU A 481 -27.92 11.76 34.38
C LEU A 481 -27.84 12.33 32.97
N GLY A 482 -28.84 13.10 32.52
CA GLY A 482 -28.84 13.78 31.22
C GLY A 482 -28.92 12.85 30.00
N ASN A 483 -29.33 11.59 30.17
CA ASN A 483 -29.52 10.67 29.05
C ASN A 483 -30.75 11.06 28.21
N VAL A 484 -30.67 10.87 26.90
CA VAL A 484 -31.74 11.20 25.95
C VAL A 484 -32.16 9.93 25.21
N PHE A 485 -33.46 9.70 25.12
CA PHE A 485 -34.04 8.51 24.49
C PHE A 485 -35.01 8.92 23.38
N SER A 486 -34.81 8.45 22.16
CA SER A 486 -35.71 8.75 21.03
C SER A 486 -35.82 7.56 20.07
N ASP A 487 -36.94 7.42 19.37
CA ASP A 487 -37.10 6.47 18.25
C ASP A 487 -36.74 5.01 18.57
N ASN A 488 -36.86 4.60 19.84
CA ASN A 488 -36.69 3.20 20.26
C ASN A 488 -38.03 2.48 20.10
N SER A 489 -38.01 1.20 19.69
CA SER A 489 -39.25 0.45 19.52
C SER A 489 -39.88 0.02 20.85
N GLY A 490 -39.14 0.11 21.96
CA GLY A 490 -39.57 -0.12 23.34
C GLY A 490 -39.33 1.10 24.23
N SER A 491 -39.44 0.91 25.54
CA SER A 491 -39.30 1.97 26.54
C SER A 491 -37.89 2.56 26.60
N ALA A 492 -37.75 3.76 27.17
CA ALA A 492 -36.42 4.33 27.47
C ALA A 492 -35.57 3.36 28.32
N GLN A 493 -36.19 2.75 29.33
CA GLN A 493 -35.58 1.77 30.21
C GLN A 493 -36.51 0.57 30.41
N CYS A 494 -35.94 -0.63 30.43
CA CYS A 494 -36.61 -1.90 30.71
C CYS A 494 -35.92 -2.68 31.83
N GLY A 495 -36.56 -3.76 32.28
CA GLY A 495 -36.10 -4.55 33.43
C GLY A 495 -36.71 -4.09 34.77
N PRO A 496 -36.37 -4.77 35.87
CA PRO A 496 -37.07 -4.69 37.15
C PRO A 496 -37.01 -3.33 37.84
#